data_AF-A0A932ZHI0-F1
#
_entry.id   AF-A0A932ZHI0-F1
#
_cell.length_a   1.000
_cell.length_b   1.000
_cell.length_c   1.000
_cell.angle_alpha   90.00
_cell.angle_beta   90.00
_cell.angle_gamma   90.00
#
_symmetry.space_group_name_H-M   'P 1'
#
loop_
_entity.id
_entity.type
_entity.pdbx_description
1 polymer ?
#
loop_
_entity_poly.entity_id
_entity_poly.type
_entity_poly.pdbx_seq_one_letter_code
_entity_poly.pdbx_strand_id
1 'polypeptide(L)'
;MEYVGRHRRAHRSATWRAIEPQIREHHRQLLERPLIPVETFSATVQMVKAGFGDGLVPLGLAIEMELDQRCYRELRGVKRHISLITRKTVNQLANFRLLREQLVTESARYFSSARAAPG
;
A
#
# COMPACT_ATOMS: atom_id res chain seq x y z
N MET A 1 4.75 1.14 -0.03
CA MET A 1 4.67 0.09 -1.07
C MET A 1 5.79 -0.89 -0.79
N GLU A 2 5.59 -2.19 -1.01
CA GLU A 2 6.53 -3.23 -0.52
C GLU A 2 6.92 -4.26 -1.58
N TYR A 3 8.05 -4.94 -1.38
CA TYR A 3 8.75 -5.81 -2.33
C TYR A 3 8.90 -7.26 -1.84
N VAL A 4 8.66 -8.23 -2.72
CA VAL A 4 8.83 -9.71 -2.58
C VAL A 4 9.37 -10.21 -3.93
N GLY A 5 10.26 -11.20 -4.09
CA GLY A 5 11.20 -11.40 -5.25
C GLY A 5 10.81 -12.08 -6.60
N ARG A 6 11.75 -11.99 -7.59
CA ARG A 6 11.94 -12.43 -9.02
C ARG A 6 11.14 -11.98 -10.30
N HIS A 7 9.82 -11.73 -10.36
CA HIS A 7 9.16 -11.05 -11.52
C HIS A 7 8.04 -10.08 -11.12
N ARG A 8 8.10 -8.80 -11.53
CA ARG A 8 7.19 -7.76 -10.99
C ARG A 8 5.84 -7.68 -11.65
N ARG A 9 4.81 -7.51 -10.82
CA ARG A 9 3.45 -7.26 -11.25
C ARG A 9 2.90 -6.00 -10.55
N ALA A 10 2.25 -5.10 -11.30
CA ALA A 10 1.77 -3.81 -10.83
C ALA A 10 0.35 -3.51 -11.32
N HIS A 11 -0.59 -3.26 -10.42
CA HIS A 11 -1.97 -2.93 -10.79
C HIS A 11 -2.06 -1.55 -11.49
N ARG A 12 -2.65 -1.48 -12.71
CA ARG A 12 -2.86 -0.25 -13.54
C ARG A 12 -3.75 0.84 -12.92
N SER A 13 -3.99 0.79 -11.61
CA SER A 13 -4.77 1.80 -10.88
C SER A 13 -4.10 3.17 -10.84
N ALA A 14 -4.88 4.17 -10.43
CA ALA A 14 -4.37 5.45 -9.94
C ALA A 14 -3.30 5.30 -8.84
N THR A 15 -3.18 4.13 -8.21
CA THR A 15 -2.07 3.80 -7.30
C THR A 15 -0.74 3.74 -7.99
N TRP A 16 -0.64 3.00 -9.09
CA TRP A 16 0.62 2.89 -9.83
C TRP A 16 1.09 4.24 -10.36
N ARG A 17 0.19 4.99 -11.01
CA ARG A 17 0.50 6.33 -11.54
C ARG A 17 1.02 7.30 -10.47
N ALA A 18 0.50 7.23 -9.25
CA ALA A 18 0.90 8.14 -8.18
C ALA A 18 2.27 7.84 -7.57
N ILE A 19 2.76 6.60 -7.69
CA ILE A 19 4.00 6.17 -7.03
C ILE A 19 5.12 5.88 -8.01
N GLU A 20 4.83 5.63 -9.28
CA GLU A 20 5.84 5.32 -10.30
C GLU A 20 6.96 6.38 -10.34
N PRO A 21 6.69 7.71 -10.25
CA PRO A 21 7.76 8.70 -10.20
C PRO A 21 8.71 8.49 -9.01
N GLN A 22 8.18 8.19 -7.82
CA GLN A 22 8.97 7.94 -6.62
C GLN A 22 9.74 6.61 -6.70
N ILE A 23 9.15 5.59 -7.32
CA ILE A 23 9.86 4.33 -7.60
C ILE A 23 11.01 4.60 -8.58
N ARG A 24 10.80 5.40 -9.61
CA ARG A 24 11.83 5.75 -10.58
C ARG A 24 12.99 6.51 -9.94
N GLU A 25 12.68 7.38 -8.99
CA GLU A 25 13.67 8.19 -8.25
C GLU A 25 14.48 7.35 -7.26
N HIS A 26 13.82 6.54 -6.43
CA HIS A 26 14.48 5.88 -5.29
C HIS A 26 14.78 4.40 -5.51
N HIS A 27 14.09 3.73 -6.44
CA HIS A 27 14.23 2.30 -6.70
C HIS A 27 14.10 1.97 -8.19
N ARG A 28 14.90 2.62 -9.05
CA ARG A 28 14.84 2.45 -10.51
C ARG A 28 14.96 1.00 -10.98
N GLN A 29 15.76 0.18 -10.28
CA GLN A 29 15.91 -1.25 -10.51
C GLN A 29 14.59 -2.03 -10.39
N LEU A 30 13.54 -1.40 -9.83
CA LEU A 30 12.21 -1.96 -9.84
C LEU A 30 11.45 -1.80 -11.15
N LEU A 31 11.88 -0.91 -12.03
CA LEU A 31 11.23 -0.67 -13.32
C LEU A 31 11.96 -1.36 -14.47
N GLU A 32 13.12 -1.96 -14.22
CA GLU A 32 13.93 -2.68 -15.23
C GLU A 32 13.34 -4.04 -15.60
N ARG A 33 12.49 -4.62 -14.74
CA ARG A 33 11.81 -5.88 -15.01
C ARG A 33 10.44 -5.63 -15.66
N PRO A 34 9.98 -6.50 -16.58
CA PRO A 34 8.63 -6.42 -17.11
C PRO A 34 7.60 -6.37 -15.98
N LEU A 35 6.71 -5.39 -16.04
CA LEU A 35 5.62 -5.20 -15.09
C LEU A 35 4.35 -5.85 -15.63
N ILE A 36 3.87 -6.90 -14.98
CA ILE A 36 2.60 -7.54 -15.36
C ILE A 36 1.44 -6.82 -14.66
N PRO A 37 0.45 -6.29 -15.40
CA PRO A 37 -0.72 -5.72 -14.76
C PRO A 37 -1.55 -6.79 -14.06
N VAL A 38 -1.93 -6.53 -12.81
CA VAL A 38 -2.87 -7.37 -12.04
C VAL A 38 -4.10 -6.53 -11.73
N GLU A 39 -5.27 -7.13 -11.61
CA GLU A 39 -6.53 -6.40 -11.38
C GLU A 39 -6.70 -5.89 -9.95
N THR A 40 -6.07 -6.51 -8.96
CA THR A 40 -6.17 -6.10 -7.56
C THR A 40 -4.86 -6.36 -6.81
N PHE A 41 -4.69 -5.71 -5.67
CA PHE A 41 -3.55 -5.99 -4.79
C PHE A 41 -3.66 -7.36 -4.12
N SER A 42 -4.87 -7.84 -3.78
CA SER A 42 -5.06 -9.17 -3.23
C SER A 42 -4.69 -10.27 -4.23
N ALA A 43 -5.05 -10.11 -5.51
CA ALA A 43 -4.61 -11.00 -6.58
C ALA A 43 -3.08 -10.98 -6.71
N THR A 44 -2.44 -9.82 -6.55
CA THR A 44 -0.97 -9.73 -6.53
C THR A 44 -0.38 -10.61 -5.42
N VAL A 45 -0.93 -10.55 -4.21
CA VAL A 45 -0.47 -11.40 -3.09
C VAL A 45 -0.70 -12.88 -3.39
N GLN A 46 -1.86 -13.27 -3.93
CA GLN A 46 -2.15 -14.66 -4.29
C GLN A 46 -1.18 -15.20 -5.35
N MET A 47 -0.87 -14.40 -6.37
CA MET A 47 0.10 -14.76 -7.40
C MET A 47 1.49 -14.98 -6.80
N VAL A 48 1.94 -14.06 -5.93
CA VAL A 48 3.24 -14.21 -5.23
C VAL A 48 3.26 -15.47 -4.38
N LYS A 49 2.21 -15.73 -3.60
CA LYS A 49 2.07 -16.96 -2.78
C LYS A 49 2.10 -18.24 -3.63
N ALA A 50 1.56 -18.19 -4.85
CA ALA A 50 1.60 -19.29 -5.81
C ALA A 50 2.93 -19.38 -6.60
N GLY A 51 3.96 -18.60 -6.22
CA GLY A 51 5.29 -18.66 -6.83
C GLY A 51 5.47 -17.81 -8.08
N PHE A 52 4.51 -16.95 -8.42
CA PHE A 52 4.54 -16.12 -9.63
C PHE A 52 5.30 -14.79 -9.48
N GLY A 53 6.52 -14.83 -8.95
CA GLY A 53 7.42 -13.69 -8.87
C GLY A 53 7.10 -12.68 -7.75
N ASP A 54 7.38 -11.40 -8.02
CA ASP A 54 7.28 -10.25 -7.12
C ASP A 54 5.92 -9.56 -7.21
N GLY A 55 5.46 -9.10 -6.05
CA GLY A 55 4.32 -8.20 -5.94
C GLY A 55 4.73 -6.84 -5.41
N LEU A 56 4.04 -5.81 -5.89
CA LEU A 56 4.04 -4.48 -5.29
C LEU A 56 2.68 -4.20 -4.65
N VAL A 57 2.65 -4.11 -3.32
CA VAL A 57 1.41 -3.92 -2.55
C VAL A 57 1.51 -2.75 -1.54
N PRO A 58 0.37 -2.14 -1.14
CA PRO A 58 0.34 -1.22 -0.02
C PRO A 58 0.70 -1.93 1.29
N LEU A 59 1.51 -1.29 2.14
CA LEU A 59 1.91 -1.84 3.44
C LEU A 59 0.68 -2.19 4.32
N GLY A 60 -0.35 -1.33 4.31
CA GLY A 60 -1.57 -1.61 5.06
C GLY A 60 -2.27 -2.91 4.65
N LEU A 61 -2.13 -3.34 3.38
CA LEU A 61 -2.67 -4.64 2.96
C LEU A 61 -1.79 -5.80 3.44
N ALA A 62 -0.47 -5.65 3.44
CA ALA A 62 0.43 -6.68 3.95
C ALA A 62 0.17 -6.94 5.45
N ILE A 63 -0.04 -5.86 6.21
CA ILE A 63 -0.44 -5.90 7.63
C ILE A 63 -1.79 -6.61 7.79
N GLU A 64 -2.82 -6.18 7.05
CA GLU A 64 -4.18 -6.75 7.15
C GLU A 64 -4.23 -8.23 6.77
N MET A 65 -3.36 -8.65 5.85
CA MET A 65 -3.24 -10.05 5.43
C MET A 65 -2.31 -10.88 6.32
N GLU A 66 -1.81 -10.30 7.42
CA GLU A 66 -0.90 -10.94 8.38
C GLU A 66 0.28 -11.62 7.69
N LEU A 67 0.87 -10.94 6.69
CA LEU A 67 2.04 -11.48 6.01
C LEU A 67 3.25 -11.43 6.96
N ASP A 68 4.02 -12.52 7.01
CA ASP A 68 5.29 -12.55 7.74
C ASP A 68 6.22 -11.44 7.21
N GLN A 69 6.83 -10.66 8.10
CA GLN A 69 7.75 -9.58 7.75
C GLN A 69 8.96 -10.06 6.93
N ARG A 70 9.35 -11.33 7.05
CA ARG A 70 10.40 -11.97 6.24
C ARG A 70 9.99 -12.11 4.77
N CYS A 71 8.69 -12.12 4.50
CA CYS A 71 8.16 -12.28 3.15
C CYS A 71 8.07 -10.95 2.38
N TYR A 72 8.32 -9.79 3.00
CA TYR A 72 8.23 -8.51 2.32
C TYR A 72 9.27 -7.49 2.80
N ARG A 73 9.44 -6.40 2.05
CA ARG A 73 10.23 -5.23 2.50
C ARG A 73 9.56 -3.92 2.15
N GLU A 74 9.63 -2.94 3.05
CA GLU A 74 9.18 -1.57 2.78
C GLU A 74 10.07 -0.86 1.73
N LEU A 75 9.46 -0.21 0.73
CA LEU A 75 10.16 0.69 -0.19
C LEU A 75 10.27 2.10 0.41
N ARG A 76 11.41 2.38 1.06
CA ARG A 76 11.72 3.71 1.60
C ARG A 76 11.68 4.79 0.51
N GLY A 77 11.17 5.97 0.82
CA GLY A 77 11.01 7.04 -0.18
C GLY A 77 9.79 6.87 -1.10
N VAL A 78 9.05 5.75 -1.03
CA VAL A 78 7.82 5.55 -1.82
C VAL A 78 6.60 5.61 -0.92
N LYS A 79 5.90 6.75 -0.95
CA LYS A 79 4.69 7.02 -0.16
C LYS A 79 3.52 7.41 -1.05
N ARG A 80 2.34 6.90 -0.71
CA ARG A 80 1.07 7.32 -1.31
C ARG A 80 0.22 7.94 -0.22
N HIS A 81 -0.18 9.20 -0.42
CA HIS A 81 -1.15 9.85 0.45
C HIS A 81 -2.53 9.24 0.24
N ILE A 82 -3.21 8.89 1.33
CA ILE A 82 -4.61 8.45 1.32
C ILE A 82 -5.44 9.58 1.92
N SER A 83 -6.46 10.02 1.19
CA SER A 83 -7.31 11.14 1.59
C SER A 83 -8.74 10.69 1.80
N LEU A 84 -9.37 11.16 2.87
CA LEU A 84 -10.81 11.05 3.05
C LEU A 84 -11.50 12.08 2.15
N ILE A 85 -12.26 11.61 1.16
CA ILE A 85 -13.03 12.46 0.25
C ILE A 85 -14.45 12.56 0.76
N THR A 86 -14.96 13.78 0.91
CA THR A 86 -16.32 14.04 1.38
C THR A 86 -16.92 15.26 0.67
N ARG A 87 -18.25 15.34 0.64
CA ARG A 87 -18.95 16.53 0.14
C ARG A 87 -18.77 17.68 1.12
N LYS A 88 -18.67 18.91 0.60
CA LYS A 88 -18.50 20.12 1.43
C LYS A 88 -19.58 20.25 2.52
N THR A 89 -20.84 19.95 2.17
CA THR A 89 -21.97 20.02 3.11
C THR A 89 -21.84 19.01 4.25
N VAL A 90 -21.40 17.79 3.95
CA VAL A 90 -21.14 16.75 4.96
C VAL A 90 -19.96 17.13 5.86
N ASN A 91 -18.89 17.69 5.28
CA ASN A 91 -17.70 18.11 6.03
C ASN A 91 -17.96 19.21 7.07
N GLN A 92 -19.05 19.97 6.92
CA GLN A 92 -19.46 21.03 7.85
C GLN A 92 -20.25 20.50 9.05
N LEU A 93 -20.76 19.27 8.99
CA LEU A 93 -21.52 18.67 10.09
C LEU A 93 -20.59 18.37 11.27
N ALA A 94 -21.01 18.77 12.48
CA ALA A 94 -20.21 18.61 13.70
C ALA A 94 -19.89 17.13 13.99
N ASN A 95 -20.87 16.24 13.84
CA ASN A 95 -20.69 14.80 14.01
C ASN A 95 -19.69 14.21 13.01
N PHE A 96 -19.70 14.67 11.76
CA PHE A 96 -18.74 14.21 10.75
C PHE A 96 -17.32 14.70 11.06
N ARG A 97 -17.17 15.92 11.60
CA ARG A 97 -15.85 16.42 12.05
C ARG A 97 -15.29 15.55 13.17
N LEU A 98 -16.11 15.21 14.17
CA LEU A 98 -15.74 14.28 15.24
C LEU A 98 -15.33 12.92 14.69
N LEU A 99 -16.14 12.34 13.80
CA LEU A 99 -15.82 11.07 13.14
C LEU A 99 -14.48 11.14 12.38
N ARG A 100 -14.24 12.22 11.63
CA ARG A 100 -12.99 12.41 10.88
C ARG A 100 -11.78 12.47 11.81
N GLU A 101 -11.88 13.20 12.91
CA GLU A 101 -10.80 13.33 13.90
C GLU A 101 -10.51 11.98 14.58
N GLN A 102 -11.55 11.24 14.93
CA GLN A 102 -11.42 9.87 15.44
C GLN A 102 -10.80 8.94 14.41
N LEU A 103 -11.27 8.95 13.16
CA LEU A 103 -10.74 8.10 12.09
C LEU A 103 -9.23 8.34 11.87
N VAL A 104 -8.79 9.61 11.85
CA VAL A 104 -7.37 9.94 11.71
C VAL A 104 -6.56 9.41 12.88
N THR A 105 -7.04 9.63 14.11
CA THR A 105 -6.36 9.20 15.34
C THR A 105 -6.25 7.69 15.44
N GLU A 106 -7.37 6.98 15.24
CA GLU A 106 -7.41 5.52 15.34
C GLU A 106 -6.67 4.84 14.19
N SER A 107 -6.71 5.40 12.97
CA SER A 107 -5.89 4.87 11.87
C SER A 107 -4.40 4.99 12.16
N ALA A 108 -3.94 6.14 12.68
CA ALA A 108 -2.54 6.34 13.04
C ALA A 108 -2.11 5.39 14.16
N ARG A 109 -2.98 5.18 15.17
CA ARG A 109 -2.75 4.22 16.25
C ARG A 109 -2.64 2.80 15.72
N TYR A 110 -3.60 2.36 14.90
CA TYR A 110 -3.61 1.03 14.28
C TYR A 110 -2.30 0.74 13.55
N PHE A 111 -1.93 1.58 12.58
CA PHE A 111 -0.72 1.36 11.79
C PHE A 111 0.57 1.49 12.60
N SER A 112 0.59 2.26 13.69
CA SER A 112 1.75 2.31 14.59
C SER A 112 1.88 1.02 15.39
N SER A 113 0.76 0.52 15.93
CA SER A 113 0.74 -0.73 16.72
C SER A 113 1.05 -1.96 15.86
N ALA A 114 0.47 -2.05 14.66
CA ALA A 114 0.66 -3.18 13.75
C ALA A 114 2.10 -3.30 13.26
N ARG A 115 2.84 -2.19 13.19
CA ARG A 115 4.29 -2.19 12.85
C ARG A 115 5.18 -2.54 14.04
N ALA A 116 4.70 -2.37 15.27
CA ALA A 116 5.43 -2.67 16.50
C ALA A 116 5.24 -4.13 16.96
N ALA A 117 4.21 -4.81 16.44
CA ALA A 117 3.99 -6.23 16.72
C ALA A 117 5.13 -7.07 16.12
N PRO A 118 5.77 -7.96 16.90
CA PRO A 118 6.73 -8.92 16.35
C PRO A 118 5.98 -9.89 15.42
N GLY A 119 6.43 -9.98 14.17
CA GLY A 119 6.01 -10.97 13.18
C GLY A 119 6.89 -12.21 13.21
#